data_AF-A0A0L0CBB5-F1
#
_entry.id   AF-A0A0L0CBB5-F1
#
_cell.length_a   1.000
_cell.length_b   1.000
_cell.length_c   1.000
_cell.angle_alpha   90.00
_cell.angle_beta   90.00
_cell.angle_gamma   90.00
#
_symmetry.space_group_name_H-M   'P 1'
#
loop_
_entity.id
_entity.type
_entity.pdbx_description
1 polymer ?
#
loop_
_entity_poly.entity_id
_entity_poly.type
_entity_poly.pdbx_seq_one_letter_code
_entity_poly.pdbx_strand_id
1 'polypeptide(L)'
;MNASLMYEILMYLNSFYFGLYAAFKVCISVLKPIYLQYAENVLTREASILLAMCILETIRIILGRRSSLSDRAWQAIASVILTLPSLAIVIYLCCFQTYVLKLEIIMSALMIALQGAELVFACIFICTMCRPLRMPPKRVPPQVPKKPNPSLTYEVLIYLNSFYFGMFAGCELAMSLLKAINLTYPMDILIRDMCVIFGFCLLETIRIIMGRKGTLAERGWPAIMSVFLTVPCFLGVTYILLLQKYKIRLEYVLCTLQLGLYLTEIWYAIYFVFSLCRPVTYD
;
A
#
# COMPACT_ATOMS: atom_id res chain seq x y z
N MET A 1 15.32 4.42 -15.96
CA MET A 1 14.85 4.80 -14.60
C MET A 1 15.91 4.36 -13.60
N ASN A 2 16.30 5.20 -12.64
CA ASN A 2 17.40 4.88 -11.72
C ASN A 2 16.98 3.69 -10.82
N ALA A 3 17.80 2.62 -10.78
CA ALA A 3 17.51 1.44 -9.97
C ALA A 3 17.35 1.77 -8.47
N SER A 4 18.09 2.78 -8.00
CA SER A 4 17.96 3.33 -6.64
C SER A 4 16.58 3.90 -6.35
N LEU A 5 16.02 4.66 -7.29
CA LEU A 5 14.69 5.26 -7.16
C LEU A 5 13.61 4.18 -7.16
N MET A 6 13.73 3.18 -8.03
CA MET A 6 12.75 2.10 -8.11
C MET A 6 12.77 1.23 -6.85
N TYR A 7 13.95 0.95 -6.31
CA TYR A 7 14.10 0.27 -5.02
C TYR A 7 13.47 1.09 -3.87
N GLU A 8 13.67 2.41 -3.82
CA GLU A 8 13.09 3.28 -2.80
C GLU A 8 11.55 3.31 -2.86
N ILE A 9 10.99 3.39 -4.06
CA ILE A 9 9.54 3.31 -4.29
C ILE A 9 9.00 1.94 -3.84
N LEU A 10 9.67 0.85 -4.19
CA LEU A 10 9.27 -0.50 -3.81
C LEU A 10 9.35 -0.72 -2.29
N MET A 11 10.39 -0.22 -1.61
CA MET A 11 10.51 -0.27 -0.16
C MET A 11 9.39 0.52 0.54
N TYR A 12 9.03 1.69 0.02
CA TYR A 12 7.92 2.48 0.55
C TYR A 12 6.59 1.75 0.39
N LEU A 13 6.36 1.20 -0.81
CA LEU A 13 5.16 0.43 -1.11
C LEU A 13 5.05 -0.85 -0.28
N ASN A 14 6.16 -1.60 -0.15
CA ASN A 14 6.24 -2.80 0.67
C ASN A 14 5.96 -2.47 2.15
N SER A 15 6.47 -1.34 2.67
CA SER A 15 6.15 -0.89 4.03
C SER A 15 4.64 -0.67 4.26
N PHE A 16 3.95 -0.08 3.30
CA PHE A 16 2.50 0.14 3.40
C PHE A 16 1.73 -1.17 3.30
N TYR A 17 2.05 -1.98 2.27
CA TYR A 17 1.38 -3.24 2.03
C TYR A 17 1.60 -4.24 3.17
N PHE A 18 2.80 -4.30 3.74
CA PHE A 18 3.12 -5.11 4.90
C PHE A 18 2.24 -4.77 6.11
N GLY A 19 1.99 -3.48 6.38
CA GLY A 19 1.11 -3.07 7.48
C GLY A 19 -0.30 -3.64 7.34
N LEU A 20 -0.84 -3.62 6.11
CA LEU A 20 -2.13 -4.21 5.79
C LEU A 20 -2.12 -5.74 5.86
N TYR A 21 -1.08 -6.36 5.31
CA TYR A 21 -0.88 -7.81 5.32
C TYR A 21 -0.79 -8.36 6.75
N ALA A 22 -0.01 -7.72 7.62
CA ALA A 22 0.18 -8.10 9.02
C ALA A 22 -1.13 -7.98 9.82
N ALA A 23 -1.83 -6.84 9.70
CA ALA A 23 -3.12 -6.63 10.37
C ALA A 23 -4.15 -7.70 9.95
N PHE A 24 -4.22 -7.98 8.64
CA PHE A 24 -5.10 -9.02 8.11
C PHE A 24 -4.74 -10.42 8.64
N LYS A 25 -3.46 -10.82 8.58
CA LYS A 25 -3.00 -12.12 9.06
C LYS A 25 -3.24 -12.29 10.57
N VAL A 26 -3.03 -11.25 11.38
CA VAL A 26 -3.30 -11.28 12.83
C VAL A 26 -4.80 -11.45 13.10
N CYS A 27 -5.66 -10.69 12.43
CA CYS A 27 -7.11 -10.81 12.58
C CYS A 27 -7.62 -12.21 12.22
N ILE A 28 -7.19 -12.74 11.08
CA ILE A 28 -7.53 -14.10 10.65
C ILE A 28 -6.97 -15.16 11.61
N SER A 29 -5.77 -14.95 12.16
CA SER A 29 -5.18 -15.87 13.14
C SER A 29 -6.00 -15.98 14.43
N VAL A 30 -6.72 -14.93 14.84
CA VAL A 30 -7.63 -14.98 16.00
C VAL A 30 -8.98 -15.60 15.62
N LEU A 31 -9.47 -15.37 14.41
CA LEU A 31 -10.77 -15.89 13.94
C LEU A 31 -10.73 -17.40 13.64
N LYS A 32 -9.63 -17.89 13.07
CA LYS A 32 -9.45 -19.31 12.71
C LYS A 32 -9.79 -20.30 13.83
N PRO A 33 -9.24 -20.19 15.05
CA PRO A 33 -9.54 -21.15 16.12
C PRO A 33 -10.99 -21.11 16.62
N ILE A 34 -11.76 -20.06 16.32
CA ILE A 34 -13.19 -19.97 16.69
C ILE A 34 -14.06 -20.83 15.77
N TYR A 35 -13.70 -20.91 14.48
CA TYR A 35 -14.51 -21.57 13.45
C TYR A 35 -13.94 -22.90 12.94
N LEU A 36 -12.64 -23.13 13.13
CA LEU A 36 -11.92 -24.31 12.63
C LEU A 36 -11.24 -25.02 13.78
N GLN A 37 -11.27 -26.34 13.77
CA GLN A 37 -10.59 -27.16 14.77
C GLN A 37 -9.08 -27.09 14.58
N TYR A 38 -8.39 -26.56 15.57
CA TYR A 38 -6.93 -26.48 15.62
C TYR A 38 -6.39 -27.39 16.72
N ALA A 39 -5.27 -28.06 16.46
CA ALA A 39 -4.49 -28.68 17.53
C ALA A 39 -3.74 -27.58 18.31
N GLU A 40 -3.70 -27.67 19.65
CA GLU A 40 -3.15 -26.62 20.52
C GLU A 40 -1.71 -26.22 20.16
N ASN A 41 -0.86 -27.20 19.87
CA ASN A 41 0.54 -26.99 19.49
C ASN A 41 0.73 -26.34 18.11
N VAL A 42 -0.27 -26.44 17.24
CA VAL A 42 -0.21 -25.93 15.86
C VAL A 42 -0.58 -24.44 15.83
N LEU A 43 -1.57 -24.04 16.62
CA LEU A 43 -1.99 -22.63 16.71
C LEU A 43 -0.86 -21.74 17.26
N THR A 44 -0.22 -22.17 18.35
CA THR A 44 0.89 -21.43 18.97
C THR A 44 2.10 -21.34 18.03
N ARG A 45 2.38 -22.39 17.27
CA ARG A 45 3.43 -22.40 16.23
C ARG A 45 3.13 -21.43 15.09
N GLU A 46 1.91 -21.42 14.56
CA GLU A 46 1.55 -20.49 13.47
C GLU A 46 1.56 -19.04 13.95
N ALA A 47 1.09 -18.78 15.18
CA ALA A 47 1.12 -17.46 15.79
C ALA A 47 2.55 -16.95 16.04
N SER A 48 3.46 -17.81 16.49
CA SER A 48 4.86 -17.43 16.73
C SER A 48 5.60 -17.11 15.42
N ILE A 49 5.34 -17.87 14.36
CA ILE A 49 5.88 -17.59 13.02
C ILE A 49 5.36 -16.25 12.48
N LEU A 50 4.06 -15.98 12.65
CA LEU A 50 3.48 -14.69 12.25
C LEU A 50 4.09 -13.52 13.03
N LEU A 51 4.29 -13.68 14.35
CA LEU A 51 4.93 -12.66 15.19
C LEU A 51 6.39 -12.42 14.77
N ALA A 52 7.14 -13.48 14.47
CA ALA A 52 8.50 -13.38 13.97
C ALA A 52 8.56 -12.61 12.63
N MET A 53 7.63 -12.89 11.70
CA MET A 53 7.49 -12.17 10.44
C MET A 53 7.25 -10.67 10.68
N CYS A 54 6.34 -10.35 11.62
CA CYS A 54 6.03 -8.96 11.95
C CYS A 54 7.25 -8.19 12.47
N ILE A 55 8.02 -8.82 13.36
CA ILE A 55 9.24 -8.23 13.92
C ILE A 55 10.30 -8.04 12.82
N LEU A 56 10.55 -9.07 12.02
CA LEU A 56 11.56 -9.05 10.96
C LEU A 56 11.29 -7.96 9.92
N GLU A 57 10.06 -7.86 9.41
CA GLU A 57 9.73 -6.86 8.39
C GLU A 57 9.73 -5.44 8.99
N THR A 58 9.33 -5.28 10.26
CA THR A 58 9.42 -3.99 10.96
C THR A 58 10.88 -3.52 11.08
N ILE A 59 11.79 -4.41 11.48
CA ILE A 59 13.23 -4.10 11.55
C ILE A 59 13.76 -3.70 10.16
N ARG A 60 13.41 -4.46 9.13
CA ARG A 60 13.81 -4.18 7.74
C ARG A 60 13.33 -2.80 7.27
N ILE A 61 12.08 -2.44 7.54
CA ILE A 61 11.51 -1.14 7.17
C ILE A 61 12.21 0.01 7.89
N ILE A 62 12.49 -0.15 9.19
CA ILE A 62 13.19 0.88 9.98
C ILE A 62 14.60 1.12 9.43
N LEU A 63 15.32 0.04 9.09
CA LEU A 63 16.66 0.13 8.50
C LEU A 63 16.63 0.82 7.14
N GLY A 64 15.62 0.56 6.31
CA GLY A 64 15.49 1.12 4.97
C GLY A 64 15.19 2.63 4.87
N ARG A 65 15.00 3.34 5.99
CA ARG A 65 14.56 4.75 5.99
C ARG A 65 15.68 5.80 6.17
N ARG A 66 16.98 5.45 6.27
CA ARG A 66 18.04 6.47 6.50
C ARG A 66 18.65 7.03 5.22
N SER A 67 19.14 8.28 5.25
CA SER A 67 19.33 9.09 4.03
C SER A 67 20.78 9.36 3.58
N SER A 68 21.83 8.90 4.28
CA SER A 68 23.22 9.16 3.81
C SER A 68 23.61 8.29 2.61
N LEU A 69 24.52 8.77 1.76
CA LEU A 69 24.99 8.02 0.57
C LEU A 69 25.73 6.73 0.94
N SER A 70 26.55 6.75 1.99
CA SER A 70 27.18 5.54 2.55
C SER A 70 26.13 4.62 3.21
N ASP A 71 25.10 5.22 3.82
CA ASP A 71 24.03 4.44 4.43
C ASP A 71 23.20 3.71 3.37
N ARG A 72 23.03 4.26 2.16
CA ARG A 72 22.25 3.65 1.08
C ARG A 72 22.81 2.30 0.62
N ALA A 73 24.13 2.15 0.54
CA ALA A 73 24.75 0.88 0.16
C ALA A 73 24.57 -0.18 1.26
N TRP A 74 24.84 0.19 2.51
CA TRP A 74 24.64 -0.67 3.67
C TRP A 74 23.18 -1.11 3.83
N GLN A 75 22.23 -0.19 3.64
CA GLN A 75 20.80 -0.48 3.70
C GLN A 75 20.33 -1.44 2.63
N ALA A 76 20.80 -1.29 1.38
CA ALA A 76 20.43 -2.23 0.32
C ALA A 76 20.96 -3.64 0.63
N ILE A 77 22.17 -3.76 1.15
CA ILE A 77 22.74 -5.06 1.57
C ILE A 77 21.93 -5.63 2.75
N ALA A 78 21.69 -4.83 3.78
CA ALA A 78 20.92 -5.23 4.95
C ALA A 78 19.46 -5.60 4.59
N SER A 79 18.84 -4.86 3.67
CA SER A 79 17.49 -5.18 3.21
C SER A 79 17.48 -6.50 2.47
N VAL A 80 18.42 -6.77 1.55
CA VAL A 80 18.53 -8.06 0.86
C VAL A 80 18.67 -9.21 1.86
N ILE A 81 19.55 -9.08 2.85
CA ILE A 81 19.74 -10.11 3.88
C ILE A 81 18.45 -10.36 4.67
N LEU A 82 17.69 -9.31 5.00
CA LEU A 82 16.43 -9.42 5.74
C LEU A 82 15.23 -9.82 4.86
N THR A 83 15.28 -9.57 3.54
CA THR A 83 14.23 -9.97 2.60
C THR A 83 14.13 -11.48 2.47
N LEU A 84 15.25 -12.20 2.51
CA LEU A 84 15.31 -13.65 2.34
C LEU A 84 14.55 -14.42 3.44
N PRO A 85 14.81 -14.21 4.76
CA PRO A 85 14.04 -14.86 5.80
C PRO A 85 12.57 -14.38 5.82
N SER A 86 12.30 -13.11 5.49
CA SER A 86 10.93 -12.61 5.37
C SER A 86 10.14 -13.35 4.27
N LEU A 87 10.73 -13.47 3.08
CA LEU A 87 10.15 -14.18 1.94
C LEU A 87 9.92 -15.67 2.26
N ALA A 88 10.87 -16.33 2.93
CA ALA A 88 10.72 -17.71 3.39
C ALA A 88 9.53 -17.89 4.34
N ILE A 89 9.35 -16.97 5.29
CA ILE A 89 8.22 -17.02 6.23
C ILE A 89 6.89 -16.77 5.52
N VAL A 90 6.82 -15.79 4.60
CA VAL A 90 5.60 -15.53 3.82
C VAL A 90 5.23 -16.72 2.95
N ILE A 91 6.21 -17.39 2.32
CA ILE A 91 5.99 -18.63 1.57
C ILE A 91 5.48 -19.74 2.50
N TYR A 92 6.06 -19.89 3.70
CA TYR A 92 5.59 -20.85 4.69
C TYR A 92 4.11 -20.61 5.06
N LEU A 93 3.76 -19.37 5.39
CA LEU A 93 2.39 -18.97 5.74
C LEU A 93 1.41 -19.03 4.54
N CYS A 94 1.93 -19.09 3.31
CA CYS A 94 1.12 -19.20 2.09
C CYS A 94 0.86 -20.66 1.69
N CYS A 95 1.88 -21.53 1.79
CA CYS A 95 1.83 -22.87 1.21
C CYS A 95 1.78 -23.99 2.24
N PHE A 96 2.36 -23.79 3.44
CA PHE A 96 2.58 -24.85 4.43
C PHE A 96 1.81 -24.65 5.73
N GLN A 97 1.03 -23.58 5.84
CA GLN A 97 0.10 -23.34 6.95
C GLN A 97 -1.06 -24.35 6.92
N THR A 98 -1.55 -24.76 8.09
CA THR A 98 -2.51 -25.88 8.25
C THR A 98 -3.85 -25.60 7.56
N TYR A 99 -4.40 -24.41 7.80
CA TYR A 99 -5.58 -23.91 7.11
C TYR A 99 -5.22 -22.62 6.40
N VAL A 100 -5.11 -22.68 5.06
CA VAL A 100 -4.87 -21.49 4.24
C VAL A 100 -6.17 -21.08 3.57
N LEU A 101 -6.71 -19.92 3.93
CA LEU A 101 -7.89 -19.39 3.26
C LEU A 101 -7.52 -18.83 1.89
N LYS A 102 -8.45 -18.91 0.93
CA LYS A 102 -8.25 -18.37 -0.44
C LYS A 102 -7.77 -16.91 -0.45
N LEU A 103 -8.27 -16.10 0.47
CA LEU A 103 -7.88 -14.69 0.60
C LEU A 103 -6.45 -14.51 1.12
N GLU A 104 -5.99 -15.39 2.02
CA GLU A 104 -4.61 -15.38 2.49
C GLU A 104 -3.62 -15.72 1.38
N ILE A 105 -3.99 -16.64 0.48
CA ILE A 105 -3.17 -16.99 -0.69
C ILE A 105 -2.97 -15.76 -1.58
N ILE A 106 -4.05 -15.04 -1.90
CA ILE A 106 -3.98 -13.84 -2.76
C ILE A 106 -3.08 -12.77 -2.13
N MET A 107 -3.30 -12.46 -0.85
CA MET A 107 -2.52 -11.46 -0.13
C MET A 107 -1.04 -11.88 0.01
N SER A 108 -0.77 -13.17 0.21
CA SER A 108 0.61 -13.67 0.36
C SER A 108 1.32 -13.73 -0.99
N ALA A 109 0.63 -14.07 -2.08
CA ALA A 109 1.17 -14.02 -3.44
C ALA A 109 1.58 -12.59 -3.82
N LEU A 110 0.76 -11.59 -3.49
CA LEU A 110 1.10 -10.18 -3.72
C LEU A 110 2.30 -9.73 -2.87
N MET A 111 2.39 -10.17 -1.61
CA MET A 111 3.57 -9.91 -0.76
C MET A 111 4.85 -10.50 -1.37
N ILE A 112 4.80 -11.75 -1.82
CA ILE A 112 5.93 -12.44 -2.45
C ILE A 112 6.35 -11.72 -3.74
N ALA A 113 5.40 -11.29 -4.57
CA ALA A 113 5.68 -10.55 -5.79
C ALA A 113 6.37 -9.20 -5.50
N LEU A 114 5.89 -8.45 -4.50
CA LEU A 114 6.48 -7.18 -4.09
C LEU A 114 7.90 -7.36 -3.53
N GLN A 115 8.09 -8.31 -2.63
CA GLN A 115 9.42 -8.62 -2.07
C GLN A 115 10.38 -9.16 -3.13
N GLY A 116 9.90 -9.97 -4.08
CA GLY A 116 10.69 -10.44 -5.22
C GLY A 116 11.14 -9.31 -6.14
N ALA A 117 10.24 -8.38 -6.46
CA ALA A 117 10.60 -7.18 -7.23
C ALA A 117 11.62 -6.31 -6.49
N GLU A 118 11.42 -6.08 -5.19
CA GLU A 118 12.36 -5.33 -4.36
C GLU A 118 13.75 -5.99 -4.35
N LEU A 119 13.82 -7.32 -4.19
CA LEU A 119 15.08 -8.07 -4.22
C LEU A 119 15.81 -7.88 -5.56
N VAL A 120 15.11 -7.98 -6.69
CA VAL A 120 15.71 -7.80 -8.02
C VAL A 120 16.29 -6.40 -8.18
N PHE A 121 15.53 -5.35 -7.84
CA PHE A 121 16.01 -3.98 -7.98
C PHE A 121 17.10 -3.63 -6.95
N ALA A 122 17.05 -4.22 -5.74
CA ALA A 122 18.12 -4.09 -4.74
C ALA A 122 19.43 -4.69 -5.25
N CYS A 123 19.39 -5.90 -5.83
CA CYS A 123 20.55 -6.55 -6.44
C CYS A 123 21.14 -5.72 -7.58
N ILE A 124 20.30 -5.21 -8.48
CA ILE A 124 20.74 -4.31 -9.57
C ILE A 124 21.41 -3.06 -8.99
N PHE A 125 20.81 -2.44 -7.97
CA PHE A 125 21.36 -1.27 -7.30
C PHE A 125 22.72 -1.55 -6.67
N ILE A 126 22.86 -2.65 -5.92
CA ILE A 126 24.14 -3.08 -5.31
C ILE A 126 25.20 -3.29 -6.40
N CYS A 127 24.88 -4.04 -7.47
CA CYS A 127 25.80 -4.26 -8.59
C CYS A 127 26.26 -2.97 -9.27
N THR A 128 25.36 -1.97 -9.39
CA THR A 128 25.73 -0.65 -9.94
C THR A 128 26.59 0.18 -9.00
N MET A 129 26.43 0.04 -7.69
CA MET A 129 27.26 0.72 -6.67
C MET A 129 28.65 0.07 -6.52
N CYS A 130 28.78 -1.24 -6.78
CA CYS A 130 30.07 -1.94 -6.80
C CYS A 130 30.96 -1.54 -7.98
N ARG A 131 30.46 -0.76 -8.96
CA ARG A 131 31.31 -0.17 -10.00
C ARG A 131 32.11 0.99 -9.39
N PRO A 132 33.44 1.06 -9.60
CA PRO A 132 34.27 2.09 -8.98
C PRO A 132 33.91 3.48 -9.54
N LEU A 133 33.08 4.22 -8.82
CA LEU A 133 32.86 5.65 -9.05
C LEU A 133 33.78 6.43 -8.10
N ARG A 134 34.80 7.11 -8.66
CA ARG A 134 35.51 8.18 -7.94
C ARG A 134 34.48 9.26 -7.60
N MET A 135 34.10 9.37 -6.33
CA MET A 135 33.27 10.48 -5.86
C MET A 135 34.11 11.46 -5.03
N PRO A 136 34.04 12.78 -5.31
CA PRO A 136 34.63 13.80 -4.46
C PRO A 136 33.91 13.89 -3.11
N PRO A 137 34.57 14.44 -2.06
CA PRO A 137 34.05 14.46 -0.70
C PRO A 137 32.75 15.27 -0.60
N LYS A 138 31.71 14.64 -0.03
CA LYS A 138 30.39 15.26 0.14
C LYS A 138 30.28 15.93 1.51
N ARG A 139 30.08 17.25 1.52
CA ARG A 139 29.82 18.04 2.73
C ARG A 139 28.45 17.66 3.29
N VAL A 140 28.40 17.23 4.57
CA VAL A 140 27.16 16.83 5.26
C VAL A 140 26.40 18.11 5.64
N PRO A 141 25.20 18.36 5.11
CA PRO A 141 24.39 19.49 5.57
C PRO A 141 23.85 19.21 6.98
N PRO A 142 23.68 20.26 7.81
CA PRO A 142 23.17 20.11 9.17
C PRO A 142 21.78 19.46 9.19
N GLN A 143 21.61 18.48 10.08
CA GLN A 143 20.32 17.80 10.28
C GLN A 143 19.41 18.69 11.12
N VAL A 144 18.61 19.51 10.44
CA VAL A 144 17.48 20.22 11.07
C VAL A 144 16.37 19.18 11.30
N PRO A 145 15.78 19.07 12.50
CA PRO A 145 14.63 18.21 12.73
C PRO A 145 13.50 18.64 11.77
N LYS A 146 13.21 17.77 10.79
CA LYS A 146 12.22 18.06 9.74
C LYS A 146 10.83 17.97 10.38
N LYS A 147 10.26 19.12 10.75
CA LYS A 147 8.86 19.22 11.17
C LYS A 147 7.99 18.56 10.09
N PRO A 148 7.03 17.69 10.42
CA PRO A 148 6.18 17.06 9.42
C PRO A 148 5.43 18.15 8.65
N ASN A 149 5.72 18.29 7.36
CA ASN A 149 5.00 19.23 6.50
C ASN A 149 3.68 18.55 6.10
N PRO A 150 2.52 19.02 6.58
CA PRO A 150 1.24 18.37 6.29
C PRO A 150 0.92 18.32 4.78
N SER A 151 1.43 19.28 4.01
CA SER A 151 1.35 19.27 2.53
C SER A 151 2.13 18.11 1.90
N LEU A 152 3.32 17.79 2.42
CA LEU A 152 4.14 16.67 1.95
C LEU A 152 3.49 15.33 2.30
N THR A 153 2.92 15.22 3.50
CA THR A 153 2.19 14.01 3.91
C THR A 153 0.98 13.75 3.02
N TYR A 154 0.21 14.80 2.68
CA TYR A 154 -0.90 14.70 1.73
C TYR A 154 -0.46 14.27 0.33
N GLU A 155 0.64 14.85 -0.19
CA GLU A 155 1.16 14.49 -1.51
C GLU A 155 1.61 13.02 -1.58
N VAL A 156 2.24 12.53 -0.51
CA VAL A 156 2.62 11.12 -0.36
C VAL A 156 1.39 10.21 -0.32
N LEU A 157 0.31 10.61 0.38
CA LEU A 157 -0.95 9.86 0.38
C LEU A 157 -1.58 9.77 -1.02
N ILE A 158 -1.63 10.89 -1.77
CA ILE A 158 -2.15 10.90 -3.15
C ILE A 158 -1.31 9.99 -4.06
N TYR A 159 0.01 9.97 -3.88
CA TYR A 159 0.89 9.08 -4.65
C TYR A 159 0.62 7.60 -4.32
N LEU A 160 0.45 7.28 -3.04
CA LEU A 160 0.12 5.94 -2.58
C LEU A 160 -1.25 5.50 -3.10
N ASN A 161 -2.27 6.37 -3.01
CA ASN A 161 -3.60 6.12 -3.53
C ASN A 161 -3.57 5.93 -5.06
N SER A 162 -2.74 6.68 -5.79
CA SER A 162 -2.54 6.46 -7.23
C SER A 162 -2.05 5.05 -7.57
N PHE A 163 -1.13 4.50 -6.78
CA PHE A 163 -0.63 3.15 -6.97
C PHE A 163 -1.70 2.11 -6.62
N TYR A 164 -2.32 2.29 -5.45
CA TYR A 164 -3.35 1.40 -4.95
C TYR A 164 -4.57 1.35 -5.88
N PHE A 165 -5.03 2.49 -6.37
CA PHE A 165 -6.13 2.61 -7.33
C PHE A 165 -5.85 1.83 -8.63
N GLY A 166 -4.61 1.83 -9.12
CA GLY A 166 -4.25 1.03 -10.30
C GLY A 166 -4.47 -0.47 -10.09
N MET A 167 -4.11 -0.99 -8.92
CA MET A 167 -4.39 -2.38 -8.54
C MET A 167 -5.89 -2.61 -8.32
N PHE A 168 -6.56 -1.71 -7.60
CA PHE A 168 -7.99 -1.76 -7.34
C PHE A 168 -8.79 -1.85 -8.64
N ALA A 169 -8.57 -0.92 -9.58
CA ALA A 169 -9.27 -0.88 -10.85
C ALA A 169 -9.04 -2.13 -11.70
N GLY A 170 -7.79 -2.61 -11.77
CA GLY A 170 -7.48 -3.85 -12.49
C GLY A 170 -8.19 -5.07 -11.90
N CYS A 171 -8.16 -5.21 -10.57
CA CYS A 171 -8.82 -6.31 -9.88
C CYS A 171 -10.36 -6.24 -9.99
N GLU A 172 -10.96 -5.07 -9.80
CA GLU A 172 -12.41 -4.89 -9.91
C GLU A 172 -12.92 -5.15 -11.33
N LEU A 173 -12.21 -4.69 -12.37
CA LEU A 173 -12.56 -4.97 -13.76
C LEU A 173 -12.40 -6.46 -14.11
N ALA A 174 -11.35 -7.12 -13.60
CA ALA A 174 -11.17 -8.55 -13.80
C ALA A 174 -12.26 -9.37 -13.10
N MET A 175 -12.60 -9.00 -11.86
CA MET A 175 -13.68 -9.64 -11.12
C MET A 175 -15.05 -9.38 -11.74
N SER A 176 -15.31 -8.17 -12.26
CA SER A 176 -16.57 -7.86 -12.94
C SER A 176 -16.73 -8.70 -14.21
N LEU A 177 -15.66 -8.91 -14.98
CA LEU A 177 -15.65 -9.81 -16.13
C LEU A 177 -15.91 -11.26 -15.70
N LEU A 178 -15.23 -11.73 -14.64
CA LEU A 178 -15.43 -13.09 -14.11
C LEU A 178 -16.88 -13.31 -13.63
N LYS A 179 -17.50 -12.31 -13.00
CA LYS A 179 -18.91 -12.36 -12.60
C LYS A 179 -19.83 -12.39 -13.83
N ALA A 180 -19.55 -11.60 -14.85
CA ALA A 180 -20.35 -11.57 -16.07
C ALA A 180 -20.34 -12.91 -16.83
N ILE A 181 -19.22 -13.64 -16.79
CA ILE A 181 -19.08 -14.95 -17.46
C ILE A 181 -19.67 -16.09 -16.62
N ASN A 182 -19.38 -16.11 -15.32
CA ASN A 182 -19.65 -17.29 -14.48
C ASN A 182 -20.95 -17.24 -13.68
N LEU A 183 -21.57 -16.06 -13.52
CA LEU A 183 -22.76 -15.89 -12.68
C LEU A 183 -23.95 -15.44 -13.53
N THR A 184 -25.14 -15.90 -13.16
CA THR A 184 -26.39 -15.52 -13.82
C THR A 184 -26.79 -14.10 -13.42
N TYR A 185 -26.34 -13.13 -14.21
CA TYR A 185 -26.56 -11.70 -13.96
C TYR A 185 -27.75 -11.17 -14.78
N PRO A 186 -28.77 -10.56 -14.17
CA PRO A 186 -29.77 -9.79 -14.90
C PRO A 186 -29.10 -8.62 -15.64
N MET A 187 -29.44 -8.43 -16.91
CA MET A 187 -28.75 -7.48 -17.80
C MET A 187 -28.81 -6.04 -17.29
N ASP A 188 -29.96 -5.62 -16.74
CA ASP A 188 -30.17 -4.30 -16.15
C ASP A 188 -29.23 -4.02 -14.98
N ILE A 189 -29.07 -5.00 -14.09
CA ILE A 189 -28.20 -4.90 -12.91
C ILE A 189 -26.72 -4.97 -13.33
N LEU A 190 -26.38 -5.82 -14.30
CA LEU A 190 -25.02 -5.93 -14.83
C LEU A 190 -24.57 -4.60 -15.45
N ILE A 191 -25.40 -4.00 -16.29
CA ILE A 191 -25.10 -2.70 -16.91
C ILE A 191 -24.90 -1.64 -15.83
N ARG A 192 -25.80 -1.58 -14.84
CA ARG A 192 -25.69 -0.62 -13.72
C ARG A 192 -24.36 -0.77 -12.97
N ASP A 193 -24.01 -1.99 -12.58
CA ASP A 193 -22.79 -2.26 -11.82
C ASP A 193 -21.53 -1.94 -12.66
N MET A 194 -21.53 -2.25 -13.94
CA MET A 194 -20.45 -1.89 -14.86
C MET A 194 -20.34 -0.37 -15.06
N CYS A 195 -21.46 0.33 -15.24
CA CYS A 195 -21.48 1.79 -15.35
C CYS A 195 -20.92 2.46 -14.09
N VAL A 196 -21.26 1.96 -12.89
CA VAL A 196 -20.71 2.50 -11.64
C VAL A 196 -19.21 2.25 -11.55
N ILE A 197 -18.72 1.05 -11.87
CA ILE A 197 -17.28 0.73 -11.82
C ILE A 197 -16.50 1.60 -12.82
N PHE A 198 -16.94 1.71 -14.06
CA PHE A 198 -16.27 2.56 -15.06
C PHE A 198 -16.33 4.04 -14.70
N GLY A 199 -17.49 4.53 -14.26
CA GLY A 199 -17.66 5.91 -13.81
C GLY A 199 -16.77 6.25 -12.63
N PHE A 200 -16.71 5.36 -11.63
CA PHE A 200 -15.79 5.46 -10.51
C PHE A 200 -14.32 5.51 -10.98
N CYS A 201 -13.91 4.58 -11.83
CA CYS A 201 -12.53 4.53 -12.32
C CYS A 201 -12.11 5.82 -13.04
N LEU A 202 -13.01 6.38 -13.86
CA LEU A 202 -12.78 7.66 -14.52
C LEU A 202 -12.66 8.81 -13.52
N LEU A 203 -13.59 8.90 -12.55
CA LEU A 203 -13.58 9.94 -11.53
C LEU A 203 -12.32 9.89 -10.66
N GLU A 204 -11.92 8.71 -10.20
CA GLU A 204 -10.73 8.53 -9.36
C GLU A 204 -9.45 8.85 -10.16
N THR A 205 -9.41 8.49 -11.45
CA THR A 205 -8.30 8.89 -12.34
C THR A 205 -8.18 10.41 -12.45
N ILE A 206 -9.30 11.11 -12.69
CA ILE A 206 -9.34 12.58 -12.76
C ILE A 206 -8.88 13.19 -11.43
N ARG A 207 -9.40 12.67 -10.32
CA ARG A 207 -9.06 13.10 -8.96
C ARG A 207 -7.57 12.97 -8.66
N ILE A 208 -6.96 11.83 -9.00
CA ILE A 208 -5.53 11.57 -8.81
C ILE A 208 -4.69 12.51 -9.69
N ILE A 209 -5.06 12.71 -10.95
CA ILE A 209 -4.33 13.62 -11.85
C ILE A 209 -4.38 15.07 -11.32
N MET A 210 -5.54 15.52 -10.86
CA MET A 210 -5.70 16.84 -10.24
C MET A 210 -4.88 16.96 -8.94
N GLY A 211 -4.90 15.94 -8.09
CA GLY A 211 -4.16 15.89 -6.83
C GLY A 211 -2.65 15.93 -7.05
N ARG A 212 -2.13 15.26 -8.09
CA ARG A 212 -0.70 15.26 -8.44
C ARG A 212 -0.21 16.55 -9.08
N LYS A 213 -1.10 17.32 -9.73
CA LYS A 213 -0.76 18.59 -10.41
C LYS A 213 -0.73 19.80 -9.46
N GLY A 214 -1.16 19.64 -8.21
CA GLY A 214 -1.24 20.72 -7.23
C GLY A 214 -0.37 20.46 -6.01
N THR A 215 0.80 21.10 -5.92
CA THR A 215 1.45 21.30 -4.62
C THR A 215 0.67 22.39 -3.88
N LEU A 216 0.23 22.12 -2.64
CA LEU A 216 -0.61 23.06 -1.87
C LEU A 216 0.03 24.45 -1.68
N ALA A 217 1.35 24.57 -1.88
CA ALA A 217 2.11 25.81 -1.74
C ALA A 217 2.02 26.77 -2.94
N GLU A 218 1.72 26.30 -4.16
CA GLU A 218 1.78 27.14 -5.38
C GLU A 218 0.52 27.07 -6.26
N ARG A 219 -0.21 25.94 -6.27
CA ARG A 219 -1.44 25.74 -7.05
C ARG A 219 -2.49 25.02 -6.19
N GLY A 220 -3.13 25.76 -5.28
CA GLY A 220 -4.12 25.21 -4.35
C GLY A 220 -5.43 24.73 -5.02
N TRP A 221 -5.83 25.32 -6.15
CA TRP A 221 -7.13 25.03 -6.77
C TRP A 221 -7.29 23.57 -7.26
N PRO A 222 -6.34 22.98 -8.00
CA PRO A 222 -6.40 21.55 -8.38
C PRO A 222 -6.42 20.61 -7.16
N ALA A 223 -5.67 20.93 -6.11
CA ALA A 223 -5.63 20.12 -4.89
C ALA A 223 -6.97 20.17 -4.14
N ILE A 224 -7.58 21.36 -4.01
CA ILE A 224 -8.90 21.54 -3.41
C ILE A 224 -9.96 20.77 -4.21
N MET A 225 -9.94 20.87 -5.54
CA MET A 225 -10.86 20.10 -6.39
C MET A 225 -10.68 18.59 -6.22
N SER A 226 -9.44 18.10 -6.11
CA SER A 226 -9.15 16.69 -5.82
C SER A 226 -9.75 16.24 -4.47
N VAL A 227 -9.67 17.08 -3.44
CA VAL A 227 -10.32 16.81 -2.14
C VAL A 227 -11.84 16.74 -2.29
N PHE A 228 -12.47 17.66 -3.02
CA PHE A 228 -13.93 17.61 -3.27
C PHE A 228 -14.34 16.36 -4.06
N LEU A 229 -13.56 15.95 -5.07
CA LEU A 229 -13.81 14.73 -5.83
C LEU A 229 -13.68 13.45 -4.98
N THR A 230 -13.10 13.51 -3.77
CA THR A 230 -13.09 12.37 -2.84
C THR A 230 -14.49 11.92 -2.48
N VAL A 231 -15.47 12.83 -2.40
CA VAL A 231 -16.86 12.51 -2.01
C VAL A 231 -17.53 11.57 -3.02
N PRO A 232 -17.63 11.89 -4.33
CA PRO A 232 -18.21 10.97 -5.30
C PRO A 232 -17.40 9.67 -5.45
N CYS A 233 -16.08 9.70 -5.28
CA CYS A 233 -15.24 8.50 -5.32
C CYS A 233 -15.51 7.58 -4.12
N PHE A 234 -15.67 8.15 -2.92
CA PHE A 234 -16.07 7.42 -1.71
C PHE A 234 -17.44 6.76 -1.88
N LEU A 235 -18.41 7.48 -2.47
CA LEU A 235 -19.73 6.93 -2.79
C LEU A 235 -19.64 5.78 -3.80
N GLY A 236 -18.82 5.90 -4.84
CA GLY A 236 -18.59 4.84 -5.82
C GLY A 236 -18.05 3.55 -5.19
N VAL A 237 -17.02 3.66 -4.34
CA VAL A 237 -16.47 2.49 -3.62
C VAL A 237 -17.49 1.92 -2.62
N THR A 238 -18.26 2.78 -1.95
CA THR A 238 -19.33 2.34 -1.05
C THR A 238 -20.41 1.57 -1.80
N TYR A 239 -20.76 1.99 -3.02
CA TYR A 239 -21.68 1.25 -3.88
C TYR A 239 -21.14 -0.14 -4.22
N ILE A 240 -19.88 -0.25 -4.65
CA ILE A 240 -19.23 -1.54 -4.97
C ILE A 240 -19.27 -2.46 -3.74
N LEU A 241 -18.94 -1.92 -2.55
CA LEU A 241 -18.91 -2.68 -1.30
C LEU A 241 -20.29 -3.09 -0.79
N LEU A 242 -21.30 -2.21 -0.86
CA LEU A 242 -22.59 -2.39 -0.16
C LEU A 242 -23.77 -2.71 -1.09
N LEU A 243 -23.78 -2.19 -2.31
CA LEU A 243 -24.96 -2.21 -3.18
C LEU A 243 -24.81 -3.09 -4.42
N GLN A 244 -23.60 -3.47 -4.80
CA GLN A 244 -23.36 -4.39 -5.91
C GLN A 244 -24.01 -5.77 -5.64
N LYS A 245 -24.63 -6.37 -6.67
CA LYS A 245 -25.45 -7.58 -6.50
C LYS A 245 -24.64 -8.79 -6.05
N TYR A 246 -23.61 -9.15 -6.81
CA TYR A 246 -22.71 -10.23 -6.45
C TYR A 246 -21.43 -9.63 -5.90
N LYS A 247 -21.02 -10.08 -4.71
CA LYS A 247 -19.80 -9.61 -4.04
C LYS A 247 -18.88 -10.78 -3.75
N ILE A 248 -17.64 -10.66 -4.20
CA ILE A 248 -16.59 -11.67 -4.00
C ILE A 248 -15.76 -11.26 -2.79
N ARG A 249 -15.19 -12.25 -2.07
CA ARG A 249 -14.41 -12.02 -0.85
C ARG A 249 -13.25 -11.03 -1.02
N LEU A 250 -12.63 -10.97 -2.21
CA LEU A 250 -11.53 -10.05 -2.50
C LEU A 250 -11.99 -8.59 -2.54
N GLU A 251 -13.20 -8.32 -3.05
CA GLU A 251 -13.77 -6.96 -3.19
C GLU A 251 -13.99 -6.30 -1.84
N TYR A 252 -14.37 -7.08 -0.81
CA TYR A 252 -14.47 -6.56 0.56
C TYR A 252 -13.15 -5.99 1.03
N VAL A 253 -12.03 -6.68 0.77
CA VAL A 253 -10.71 -6.21 1.18
C VAL A 253 -10.30 -4.99 0.37
N LEU A 254 -10.45 -5.05 -0.96
CA LEU A 254 -10.07 -3.94 -1.81
C LEU A 254 -10.88 -2.66 -1.50
N CYS A 255 -12.19 -2.77 -1.37
CA CYS A 255 -13.04 -1.62 -1.07
C CYS A 255 -12.79 -1.05 0.33
N THR A 256 -12.62 -1.89 1.36
CA THR A 256 -12.35 -1.39 2.73
C THR A 256 -11.01 -0.67 2.83
N LEU A 257 -9.98 -1.15 2.12
CA LEU A 257 -8.69 -0.48 2.03
C LEU A 257 -8.77 0.86 1.29
N GLN A 258 -9.48 0.89 0.15
CA GLN A 258 -9.71 2.13 -0.61
C GLN A 258 -10.45 3.19 0.23
N LEU A 259 -11.49 2.79 0.97
CA LEU A 259 -12.22 3.69 1.88
C LEU A 259 -11.32 4.18 3.03
N GLY A 260 -10.48 3.31 3.59
CA GLY A 260 -9.48 3.68 4.60
C GLY A 260 -8.52 4.76 4.10
N LEU A 261 -8.01 4.62 2.88
CA LEU A 261 -7.16 5.63 2.24
C LEU A 261 -7.89 6.97 2.11
N TYR A 262 -9.14 6.99 1.63
CA TYR A 262 -9.92 8.22 1.52
C TYR A 262 -10.13 8.93 2.86
N LEU A 263 -10.43 8.17 3.93
CA LEU A 263 -10.59 8.75 5.27
C LEU A 263 -9.29 9.41 5.75
N THR A 264 -8.14 8.77 5.49
CA THR A 264 -6.84 9.36 5.84
C THR A 264 -6.51 10.60 5.01
N GLU A 265 -6.84 10.61 3.72
CA GLU A 265 -6.65 11.77 2.84
C GLU A 265 -7.50 12.98 3.31
N ILE A 266 -8.77 12.74 3.65
CA ILE A 266 -9.66 13.77 4.19
C ILE A 266 -9.13 14.30 5.54
N TRP A 267 -8.70 13.40 6.44
CA TRP A 267 -8.15 13.79 7.74
C TRP A 267 -6.94 14.73 7.59
N TYR A 268 -5.98 14.38 6.73
CA TYR A 268 -4.80 15.21 6.50
C TYR A 268 -5.12 16.50 5.74
N ALA A 269 -6.08 16.49 4.81
CA ALA A 269 -6.56 17.70 4.15
C ALA A 269 -7.16 18.69 5.15
N ILE A 270 -8.00 18.21 6.07
CA ILE A 270 -8.60 19.03 7.15
C ILE A 270 -7.50 19.55 8.09
N TYR A 271 -6.57 18.68 8.52
CA TYR A 271 -5.44 19.07 9.37
C TYR A 271 -4.58 20.16 8.74
N PHE A 272 -4.33 20.07 7.43
CA PHE A 272 -3.61 21.11 6.69
C PHE A 272 -4.35 22.46 6.71
N VAL A 273 -5.67 22.47 6.47
CA VAL A 273 -6.48 23.70 6.54
C VAL A 273 -6.42 24.32 7.93
N PHE A 274 -6.58 23.53 8.99
CA PHE A 274 -6.44 24.03 10.36
C PHE A 274 -5.04 24.58 10.66
N SER A 275 -4.00 23.98 10.08
CA SER A 275 -2.62 24.48 10.25
C SER A 275 -2.40 25.84 9.57
N LEU A 276 -3.11 26.13 8.47
CA LEU A 276 -3.09 27.43 7.81
C LEU A 276 -3.87 28.51 8.58
N CYS A 277 -4.92 28.13 9.30
CA CYS A 277 -5.72 29.06 10.11
C CYS A 277 -5.05 29.45 11.44
N ARG A 278 -3.92 28.83 11.82
CA ARG A 278 -3.19 29.26 13.01
C ARG A 278 -2.49 30.60 12.73
N PRO A 279 -2.66 31.62 13.60
CA PRO A 279 -1.94 32.87 13.45
C PRO A 279 -0.43 32.60 13.47
N VAL A 280 0.29 33.25 12.56
CA VAL A 280 1.76 33.24 12.55
C VAL A 280 2.22 34.00 13.79
N THR A 281 2.53 33.29 14.87
CA THR A 281 3.26 33.86 16.00
C THR A 281 4.70 34.10 15.53
N TYR A 282 5.02 35.37 15.29
CA TYR A 282 6.40 35.83 15.22
C TYR A 282 6.92 35.88 16.66
N ASP A 283 7.66 34.85 17.06
CA ASP A 283 8.55 34.92 18.23
C ASP A 283 9.90 35.50 17.80
#